data_AF-A0A380ZW84-F1
#
_entry.id   AF-A0A380ZW84-F1
#
_cell.length_a   1.000
_cell.length_b   1.000
_cell.length_c   1.000
_cell.angle_alpha   90.00
_cell.angle_beta   90.00
_cell.angle_gamma   90.00
#
_symmetry.space_group_name_H-M   'P 1'
#
loop_
_entity.id
_entity.type
_entity.pdbx_description
1 polymer ?
#
loop_
_entity_poly.entity_id
_entity_poly.type
_entity_poly.pdbx_seq_one_letter_code
_entity_poly.pdbx_strand_id
1 'polypeptide(L)'
;MFKEGYIIYFTPFFFKNGNIPKNKYFVVLKTQQNSSIVASLPTRKDFVPTNATTDFGCVEIPTANFNCFVIPQSIEVTECGKSFDFTTYLYGHLIDEYEIEKMQEIYPNEGTDYVVWGKMKPKLFSDLSDCLKKSKSVKNKFKKVL
;
A
#
# COMPACT_ATOMS: atom_id res chain seq x y z
N MET A 1 15.35 -5.35 2.76
CA MET A 1 14.69 -4.09 2.34
C MET A 1 13.25 -3.97 2.82
N PHE A 2 12.44 -5.03 2.77
CA PHE A 2 11.04 -4.97 3.15
C PHE A 2 10.85 -5.12 4.65
N LYS A 3 10.40 -4.04 5.31
CA LYS A 3 10.04 -4.04 6.72
C LYS A 3 8.59 -3.58 6.86
N GLU A 4 7.84 -4.23 7.73
CA GLU A 4 6.44 -3.89 8.00
C GLU A 4 6.30 -2.40 8.37
N GLY A 5 5.31 -1.73 7.79
CA GLY A 5 5.07 -0.30 7.95
C GLY A 5 5.99 0.61 7.14
N TYR A 6 6.94 0.08 6.36
CA TYR A 6 7.76 0.90 5.48
C TYR A 6 7.06 1.16 4.15
N ILE A 7 7.30 2.35 3.62
CA ILE A 7 6.95 2.75 2.26
C ILE A 7 8.22 2.70 1.42
N ILE A 8 8.14 1.98 0.31
CA ILE A 8 9.19 1.87 -0.69
C ILE A 8 8.68 2.56 -1.96
N TYR A 9 9.56 3.30 -2.63
CA TYR A 9 9.27 3.93 -3.90
C TYR A 9 10.14 3.32 -4.98
N PHE A 10 9.51 2.67 -5.96
CA PHE A 10 10.19 1.99 -7.08
C PHE A 10 10.22 2.87 -8.32
N THR A 11 11.32 2.82 -9.07
CA THR A 11 11.57 3.65 -10.27
C THR A 11 12.29 2.86 -11.36
N PRO A 12 11.59 2.07 -12.19
CA PRO A 12 10.14 1.85 -12.24
C PRO A 12 9.70 0.62 -11.43
N PHE A 13 8.39 0.47 -11.19
CA PHE A 13 7.79 -0.76 -10.71
C PHE A 13 7.27 -1.61 -11.88
N PHE A 14 7.65 -2.89 -11.90
CA PHE A 14 7.18 -3.91 -12.84
C PHE A 14 5.95 -4.64 -12.28
N PHE A 15 4.82 -4.54 -12.98
CA PHE A 15 3.58 -5.19 -12.57
C PHE A 15 3.55 -6.66 -12.99
N LYS A 16 3.02 -7.54 -12.12
CA LYS A 16 2.91 -8.98 -12.41
C LYS A 16 2.07 -9.33 -13.63
N ASN A 17 1.13 -8.47 -13.99
CA ASN A 17 0.25 -8.67 -15.13
C ASN A 17 0.86 -8.15 -16.46
N GLY A 18 2.14 -7.77 -16.47
CA GLY A 18 2.82 -7.27 -17.67
C GLY A 18 2.41 -5.86 -18.09
N ASN A 19 1.65 -5.14 -17.25
CA ASN A 19 1.36 -3.72 -17.52
C ASN A 19 2.66 -2.92 -17.61
N ILE A 20 2.63 -1.85 -18.41
CA ILE A 20 3.75 -0.93 -18.62
C ILE A 20 4.33 -0.49 -17.27
N PRO A 21 5.65 -0.64 -17.04
CA PRO A 21 6.29 -0.25 -15.79
C PRO A 21 6.09 1.23 -15.47
N LYS A 22 5.88 1.55 -14.20
CA LYS A 22 5.65 2.92 -13.73
C LYS A 22 6.25 3.14 -12.36
N ASN A 23 6.66 4.36 -12.06
CA ASN A 23 7.06 4.68 -10.70
C ASN A 23 5.90 4.48 -9.73
N LYS A 24 6.17 3.84 -8.60
CA LYS A 24 5.10 3.38 -7.71
C LYS A 24 5.55 3.33 -6.26
N TYR A 25 4.70 3.87 -5.39
CA TYR A 25 4.78 3.62 -3.96
C TYR A 25 4.28 2.22 -3.63
N PHE A 26 4.87 1.64 -2.61
CA PHE A 26 4.63 0.29 -2.15
C PHE A 26 4.64 0.29 -0.62
N VAL A 27 3.50 0.01 -0.01
CA VAL A 27 3.39 -0.04 1.46
C VAL A 27 3.50 -1.49 1.89
N VAL A 28 4.55 -1.80 2.66
CA VAL A 28 4.78 -3.14 3.21
C VAL A 28 3.79 -3.37 4.37
N LEU A 29 2.73 -4.12 4.13
CA LEU A 29 1.70 -4.40 5.14
C LEU A 29 2.11 -5.57 6.04
N LYS A 30 2.75 -6.60 5.51
CA LYS A 30 3.25 -7.74 6.28
C LYS A 30 4.43 -8.40 5.59
N THR A 31 5.38 -8.92 6.37
CA THR A 31 6.43 -9.82 5.90
C THR A 31 6.20 -11.22 6.49
N GLN A 32 6.05 -12.23 5.65
CA GLN A 32 5.83 -13.62 6.07
C GLN A 32 7.14 -14.40 6.00
N GLN A 33 7.68 -14.79 7.17
CA GLN A 33 8.81 -15.75 7.33
C GLN A 33 9.97 -15.58 6.32
N ASN A 34 10.29 -14.34 5.92
CA ASN A 34 11.27 -14.00 4.88
C ASN A 34 10.99 -14.54 3.45
N SER A 35 9.85 -15.16 3.17
CA SER A 35 9.53 -15.69 1.83
C SER A 35 8.67 -14.75 0.99
N SER A 36 7.67 -14.10 1.60
CA SER A 36 6.77 -13.20 0.88
C SER A 36 6.42 -11.92 1.66
N ILE A 37 5.96 -10.92 0.92
CA ILE A 37 5.50 -9.63 1.42
C ILE A 37 4.08 -9.40 0.95
N VAL A 38 3.18 -9.11 1.88
CA VAL A 38 1.87 -8.54 1.54
C VAL A 38 2.00 -7.03 1.50
N ALA A 39 1.57 -6.42 0.40
CA ALA A 39 1.71 -4.99 0.20
C ALA A 39 0.49 -4.35 -0.44
N SER A 40 0.31 -3.06 -0.16
CA SER A 40 -0.63 -2.21 -0.87
C SER A 40 0.11 -1.34 -1.89
N LEU A 41 -0.58 -1.03 -3.00
CA LEU A 41 -0.10 -0.17 -4.07
C LEU A 41 -0.87 1.17 -4.09
N PRO A 42 -0.44 2.17 -3.29
CA PRO A 42 -1.08 3.48 -3.26
C PRO A 42 -1.23 4.12 -4.64
N THR A 43 -2.32 4.83 -4.85
CA THR A 43 -2.61 5.49 -6.13
C THR A 43 -3.28 6.84 -5.91
N ARG A 44 -3.04 7.79 -6.82
CA ARG A 44 -3.75 9.07 -6.87
C ARG A 44 -5.12 8.99 -7.58
N LYS A 45 -5.47 7.82 -8.11
CA LYS A 45 -6.75 7.62 -8.82
C LYS A 45 -7.87 7.42 -7.80
N ASP A 46 -8.85 8.30 -7.87
CA ASP A 46 -10.07 8.19 -7.09
C ASP A 46 -11.08 7.26 -7.78
N PHE A 47 -11.46 6.21 -7.08
CA PHE A 47 -12.51 5.25 -7.43
C PHE A 47 -13.55 5.16 -6.29
N VAL A 48 -13.45 6.03 -5.28
CA VAL A 48 -14.41 6.10 -4.18
C VAL A 48 -15.75 6.56 -4.74
N PRO A 49 -16.84 5.82 -4.50
CA PRO A 49 -18.17 6.25 -4.92
C PRO A 49 -18.53 7.60 -4.32
N THR A 50 -19.14 8.48 -5.13
CA THR A 50 -19.45 9.87 -4.74
C THR A 50 -20.25 9.97 -3.44
N ASN A 51 -21.13 8.99 -3.19
CA ASN A 51 -21.99 8.92 -2.01
C ASN A 51 -21.30 8.38 -0.74
N ALA A 52 -20.01 8.02 -0.81
CA ALA A 52 -19.23 7.44 0.28
C ALA A 52 -17.86 8.10 0.44
N THR A 53 -17.74 9.36 0.00
CA THR A 53 -16.51 10.15 0.11
C THR A 53 -16.18 10.45 1.57
N THR A 54 -14.93 10.21 1.95
CA THR A 54 -14.32 10.67 3.20
C THR A 54 -13.05 11.42 2.86
N ASP A 55 -12.74 12.48 3.61
CA ASP A 55 -11.49 13.21 3.41
C ASP A 55 -10.29 12.38 3.88
N PHE A 56 -10.44 11.61 4.97
CA PHE A 56 -9.36 10.82 5.55
C PHE A 56 -9.89 9.54 6.21
N GLY A 57 -9.11 8.47 6.13
CA GLY A 57 -9.38 7.22 6.83
C GLY A 57 -10.09 6.17 5.98
N CYS A 58 -10.78 5.24 6.63
CA CYS A 58 -11.35 4.07 5.99
C CYS A 58 -12.71 4.34 5.32
N VAL A 59 -12.85 3.88 4.09
CA VAL A 59 -14.12 3.77 3.36
C VAL A 59 -14.38 2.29 3.12
N GLU A 60 -15.44 1.76 3.73
CA GLU A 60 -15.88 0.37 3.54
C GLU A 60 -17.35 0.38 3.09
N ILE A 61 -17.61 -0.23 1.93
CA ILE A 61 -18.96 -0.39 1.38
C ILE A 61 -19.15 -1.87 1.06
N PRO A 62 -19.58 -2.69 2.03
CA PRO A 62 -19.62 -4.14 1.87
C PRO A 62 -20.57 -4.58 0.76
N THR A 63 -21.67 -3.86 0.56
CA THR A 63 -22.68 -4.14 -0.49
C THR A 63 -22.13 -3.92 -1.90
N ALA A 64 -21.13 -3.06 -2.07
CA ALA A 64 -20.46 -2.80 -3.33
C ALA A 64 -19.13 -3.55 -3.48
N ASN A 65 -18.79 -4.43 -2.51
CA ASN A 65 -17.49 -5.09 -2.43
C ASN A 65 -16.31 -4.11 -2.54
N PHE A 66 -16.43 -2.96 -1.87
CA PHE A 66 -15.48 -1.85 -1.99
C PHE A 66 -14.82 -1.53 -0.65
N ASN A 67 -13.50 -1.29 -0.70
CA ASN A 67 -12.68 -0.87 0.42
C ASN A 67 -11.54 0.04 -0.04
N CYS A 68 -11.33 1.11 0.71
CA CYS A 68 -10.25 2.06 0.49
C CYS A 68 -9.84 2.71 1.80
N PHE A 69 -8.55 2.97 1.98
CA PHE A 69 -8.06 3.90 2.98
C PHE A 69 -7.55 5.17 2.28
N VAL A 70 -8.09 6.33 2.67
CA VAL A 70 -7.83 7.63 2.05
C VAL A 70 -6.86 8.44 2.90
N ILE A 71 -5.82 8.98 2.28
CA ILE A 71 -4.82 9.85 2.91
C ILE A 71 -4.73 11.17 2.12
N PRO A 72 -5.18 12.31 2.66
CA PRO A 72 -4.95 13.62 2.08
C PRO A 72 -3.46 13.96 1.93
N GLN A 73 -3.13 14.77 0.94
CA GLN A 73 -1.78 15.33 0.77
C GLN A 73 -1.28 16.14 1.99
N SER A 74 -2.20 16.69 2.79
CA SER A 74 -1.86 17.49 3.98
C SER A 74 -1.42 16.63 5.18
N ILE A 75 -1.61 15.31 5.12
CA ILE A 75 -1.26 14.40 6.22
C ILE A 75 0.16 13.88 6.04
N GLU A 76 1.00 14.18 7.02
CA GLU A 76 2.31 13.53 7.16
C GLU A 76 2.15 12.04 7.42
N VAL A 77 2.68 11.25 6.49
CA VAL A 77 2.52 9.80 6.46
C VAL A 77 3.64 9.10 7.20
N THR A 78 4.87 9.64 7.14
CA THR A 78 6.05 8.99 7.70
C THR A 78 6.51 9.59 9.02
N GLU A 79 7.28 8.83 9.79
CA GLU A 79 7.93 9.31 11.03
C GLU A 79 8.95 10.43 10.75
N CYS A 80 9.45 10.54 9.52
CA CYS A 80 10.35 11.62 9.08
C CYS A 80 9.62 12.81 8.44
N GLY A 81 8.31 12.93 8.61
CA GLY A 81 7.54 14.12 8.20
C GLY A 81 7.27 14.22 6.69
N LYS A 82 7.34 13.11 5.94
CA LYS A 82 6.98 13.10 4.52
C LYS A 82 5.48 12.89 4.33
N SER A 83 4.92 13.58 3.35
CA SER A 83 3.55 13.43 2.88
C SER A 83 3.54 13.00 1.42
N PHE A 84 2.45 12.39 0.95
CA PHE A 84 2.28 12.19 -0.49
C PHE A 84 1.97 13.53 -1.17
N ASP A 85 2.44 13.71 -2.40
CA ASP A 85 2.21 14.94 -3.18
C ASP A 85 0.73 15.17 -3.55
N PHE A 86 -0.09 14.13 -3.43
CA PHE A 86 -1.52 14.14 -3.77
C PHE A 86 -2.31 13.29 -2.79
N THR A 87 -3.62 13.52 -2.72
CA THR A 87 -4.55 12.60 -2.05
C THR A 87 -4.33 11.19 -2.61
N THR A 88 -4.07 10.27 -1.70
CA THR A 88 -3.59 8.94 -2.00
C THR A 88 -4.53 7.91 -1.41
N TYR A 89 -4.89 6.94 -2.25
CA TYR A 89 -5.89 5.93 -1.99
C TYR A 89 -5.21 4.56 -1.94
N LEU A 90 -5.48 3.81 -0.88
CA LEU A 90 -5.00 2.44 -0.68
C LEU A 90 -6.20 1.50 -0.74
N TYR A 91 -6.42 0.91 -1.92
CA TYR A 91 -7.57 0.04 -2.15
C TYR A 91 -7.30 -1.40 -1.70
N GLY A 92 -8.29 -2.00 -1.04
CA GLY A 92 -8.22 -3.39 -0.59
C GLY A 92 -8.03 -4.39 -1.75
N HIS A 93 -8.58 -4.11 -2.93
CA HIS A 93 -8.42 -4.95 -4.11
C HIS A 93 -7.05 -4.82 -4.81
N LEU A 94 -6.26 -3.81 -4.46
CA LEU A 94 -4.88 -3.61 -4.94
C LEU A 94 -3.84 -4.17 -3.97
N ILE A 95 -4.26 -4.90 -2.95
CA ILE A 95 -3.35 -5.69 -2.10
C ILE A 95 -2.88 -6.91 -2.89
N ASP A 96 -1.58 -7.13 -2.87
CA ASP A 96 -0.96 -8.29 -3.49
C ASP A 96 0.23 -8.80 -2.68
N GLU A 97 0.70 -9.99 -3.02
CA GLU A 97 1.76 -10.72 -2.33
C GLU A 97 2.98 -10.94 -3.22
N TYR A 98 4.15 -10.51 -2.81
CA TYR A 98 5.37 -10.55 -3.61
C TYR A 98 6.41 -11.44 -2.94
N GLU A 99 7.08 -12.29 -3.72
CA GLU A 99 8.21 -13.09 -3.23
C GLU A 99 9.42 -12.18 -3.00
N ILE A 100 10.06 -12.32 -1.85
CA ILE A 100 11.19 -11.44 -1.47
C ILE A 100 12.35 -11.61 -2.45
N GLU A 101 12.71 -12.86 -2.76
CA GLU A 101 13.82 -13.20 -3.65
C GLU A 101 13.64 -12.57 -5.04
N LYS A 102 12.48 -12.78 -5.68
CA LYS A 102 12.16 -12.16 -6.98
C LYS A 102 12.24 -10.65 -6.94
N MET A 103 11.76 -10.02 -5.86
CA MET A 103 11.84 -8.57 -5.74
C MET A 103 13.29 -8.09 -5.60
N GLN A 104 14.16 -8.85 -4.94
CA GLN A 104 15.59 -8.53 -4.83
C GLN A 104 16.33 -8.75 -6.15
N GLU A 105 15.93 -9.74 -6.94
CA GLU A 105 16.46 -9.97 -8.29
C GLU A 105 16.08 -8.85 -9.26
N ILE A 106 14.82 -8.38 -9.21
CA ILE A 106 14.32 -7.31 -10.09
C ILE A 106 14.85 -5.94 -9.65
N TYR A 107 15.01 -5.71 -8.35
CA TYR A 107 15.44 -4.43 -7.78
C TYR A 107 16.68 -4.58 -6.87
N PRO A 108 17.85 -4.92 -7.43
CA PRO A 108 19.05 -5.20 -6.64
C PRO A 108 19.65 -3.95 -5.98
N ASN A 109 19.47 -2.74 -6.54
CA ASN A 109 20.18 -1.54 -6.10
C ASN A 109 19.25 -0.50 -5.47
N GLU A 110 19.43 -0.23 -4.17
CA GLU A 110 18.82 0.94 -3.52
C GLU A 110 19.46 2.23 -4.05
N GLY A 111 18.64 3.25 -4.31
CA GLY A 111 19.04 4.54 -4.89
C GLY A 111 18.82 4.63 -6.41
N THR A 112 18.80 3.50 -7.10
CA THR A 112 18.52 3.43 -8.55
C THR A 112 17.19 2.77 -8.85
N ASP A 113 17.00 1.53 -8.37
CA ASP A 113 15.82 0.72 -8.68
C ASP A 113 14.65 1.04 -7.73
N TYR A 114 15.00 1.37 -6.48
CA TYR A 114 14.06 1.77 -5.45
C TYR A 114 14.71 2.67 -4.41
N VAL A 115 13.88 3.35 -3.62
CA VAL A 115 14.30 4.10 -2.44
C VAL A 115 13.39 3.71 -1.27
N VAL A 116 13.98 3.48 -0.09
CA VAL A 116 13.21 3.41 1.15
C VAL A 116 12.70 4.82 1.47
N TRP A 117 11.44 5.09 1.12
CA TRP A 117 10.87 6.43 1.22
C TRP A 117 10.70 6.88 2.67
N GLY A 118 10.26 5.96 3.54
CA GLY A 118 10.19 6.18 4.99
C GLY A 118 9.30 5.17 5.70
N LYS A 119 9.38 5.14 7.03
CA LYS A 119 8.50 4.35 7.88
C LYS A 119 7.22 5.12 8.17
N MET A 120 6.05 4.49 7.97
CA MET A 120 4.75 5.08 8.29
C MET A 120 4.63 5.37 9.78
N LYS A 121 3.91 6.45 10.13
CA LYS A 121 3.55 6.73 11.51
C LYS A 121 2.78 5.52 12.10
N PRO A 122 3.13 5.03 13.30
CA PRO A 122 2.57 3.79 13.84
C PRO A 122 1.04 3.79 13.90
N LYS A 123 0.43 4.90 14.33
CA LYS A 123 -1.03 5.03 14.39
C LYS A 123 -1.68 4.94 13.00
N LEU A 124 -1.15 5.68 12.03
CA LEU A 124 -1.65 5.67 10.65
C LEU A 124 -1.55 4.28 10.02
N PHE A 125 -0.44 3.57 10.28
CA PHE A 125 -0.26 2.20 9.80
C PHE A 125 -1.22 1.21 10.47
N SER A 126 -1.48 1.39 11.76
CA SER A 126 -2.49 0.61 12.49
C SER A 126 -3.89 0.84 11.91
N ASP A 127 -4.27 2.10 11.68
CA ASP A 127 -5.59 2.46 11.14
C ASP A 127 -5.79 1.90 9.72
N LEU A 128 -4.74 1.97 8.88
CA LEU A 128 -4.71 1.34 7.56
C LEU A 128 -4.90 -0.18 7.66
N SER A 129 -4.10 -0.85 8.49
CA SER A 129 -4.14 -2.31 8.63
C SER A 129 -5.52 -2.77 9.12
N ASP A 130 -6.09 -2.06 10.09
CA ASP A 130 -7.43 -2.33 10.61
C ASP A 130 -8.53 -2.16 9.55
N CYS A 131 -8.44 -1.09 8.75
CA CYS A 131 -9.37 -0.86 7.65
C CYS A 131 -9.38 -2.02 6.65
N LEU A 132 -8.19 -2.49 6.26
CA LEU A 132 -8.05 -3.59 5.30
C LEU A 132 -8.47 -4.93 5.92
N LYS A 133 -8.09 -5.20 7.17
CA LYS A 133 -8.36 -6.45 7.87
C LYS A 133 -9.84 -6.68 8.15
N LYS A 134 -10.61 -5.62 8.44
CA LYS A 134 -12.04 -5.70 8.72
C LYS A 134 -12.92 -5.75 7.46
N SER A 135 -12.34 -5.47 6.29
CA SER A 135 -13.08 -5.40 5.04
C SER A 135 -13.62 -6.75 4.57
N LYS A 136 -14.84 -6.77 4.03
CA LYS A 136 -15.35 -7.95 3.32
C LYS A 136 -14.73 -8.10 1.93
N SER A 137 -14.27 -7.01 1.33
CA SER A 137 -13.71 -7.00 -0.03
C SER A 137 -12.27 -7.49 -0.12
N VAL A 138 -11.52 -7.42 0.98
CA VAL A 138 -10.14 -7.90 1.04
C VAL A 138 -10.14 -9.43 1.11
N LYS A 139 -9.33 -10.06 0.24
CA LYS A 139 -9.19 -11.52 0.19
C LYS A 139 -8.82 -12.08 1.55
N ASN A 140 -9.49 -13.15 1.99
CA ASN A 140 -9.27 -13.78 3.29
C ASN A 140 -7.80 -14.16 3.56
N LYS A 141 -7.03 -14.53 2.52
CA LYS A 141 -5.61 -14.84 2.68
C LYS A 141 -4.81 -13.66 3.23
N PHE A 142 -5.13 -12.43 2.83
CA PHE A 142 -4.47 -11.22 3.33
C PHE A 142 -4.93 -10.86 4.73
N LYS A 143 -6.24 -10.97 5.02
CA LYS A 143 -6.80 -10.66 6.35
C LYS A 143 -6.27 -11.56 7.46
N LYS A 144 -5.84 -12.79 7.14
CA LYS A 144 -5.27 -13.72 8.12
C LYS A 144 -3.84 -13.36 8.53
N VAL A 145 -3.11 -12.63 7.68
CA VAL A 145 -1.71 -12.28 7.92
C VAL A 145 -1.52 -10.84 8.39
N LEU A 146 -2.45 -9.93 8.03
CA LEU A 146 -2.65 -8.64 8.68
C LEU A 146 -3.23 -8.84 10.09
#